data_AF-A0A6C0QSX1-F1
#
_entry.id   AF-A0A6C0QSX1-F1
#
_cell.length_a   1.000
_cell.length_b   1.000
_cell.length_c   1.000
_cell.angle_alpha   90.00
_cell.angle_beta   90.00
_cell.angle_gamma   90.00
#
_symmetry.space_group_name_H-M   'P 1'
#
loop_
_entity.id
_entity.type
_entity.pdbx_description
1 polymer ?
#
loop_
_entity_poly.entity_id
_entity_poly.type
_entity_poly.pdbx_seq_one_letter_code
_entity_poly.pdbx_strand_id
1 'polypeptide(L)'
;MPLLTGCACDFDCYFLSFNLYRHTLVERYAKEREQARLPVQIAPGKKIHISPGEHSELIKAIIEEFAPRYAPGGILIYAGDTGEKLGYFDEGLLAKLGVTVDSHGKMPDVVIYYPDRNWLLLIESVTSHGPVDGKRHEELARLFQNSSVGIVYVTAFPNRSVMARYLGVIAWETKVWVADAPSHLIHFNGERFLGPY
;
A
#
# COMPACT_ATOMS: atom_id res chain seq x y z
N MET A 1 -60.10 -1.09 29.24
CA MET A 1 -59.93 0.12 28.38
C MET A 1 -58.96 1.06 29.07
N PRO A 2 -58.08 1.75 28.33
CA PRO A 2 -56.61 1.64 28.38
C PRO A 2 -55.96 2.91 29.02
N LEU A 3 -54.66 3.01 29.32
CA LEU A 3 -53.55 3.15 28.36
C LEU A 3 -52.18 3.03 29.05
N LEU A 4 -51.30 2.28 28.39
CA LEU A 4 -49.84 2.35 28.47
C LEU A 4 -49.36 3.64 27.77
N THR A 5 -48.45 4.38 28.41
CA THR A 5 -47.44 5.24 27.78
C THR A 5 -46.21 5.13 28.69
N GLY A 6 -45.09 4.51 28.32
CA GLY A 6 -44.39 4.58 27.05
C GLY A 6 -43.11 5.38 27.31
N CYS A 7 -42.16 4.75 27.99
CA CYS A 7 -40.88 5.34 28.42
C CYS A 7 -40.05 5.70 27.18
N ALA A 8 -39.75 6.99 26.98
CA ALA A 8 -38.91 7.48 25.89
C ALA A 8 -37.40 7.17 26.06
N CYS A 9 -37.03 6.28 27.00
CA CYS A 9 -35.64 5.95 27.32
C CYS A 9 -35.14 4.65 26.66
N ASP A 10 -36.02 3.85 26.03
CA ASP A 10 -35.65 2.54 25.52
C ASP A 10 -34.97 2.58 24.13
N PHE A 11 -35.40 3.47 23.22
CA PHE A 11 -34.86 3.48 21.86
C PHE A 11 -33.42 4.01 21.80
N ASP A 12 -33.12 5.07 22.55
CA ASP A 12 -31.76 5.63 22.60
C ASP A 12 -30.78 4.68 23.32
N CYS A 13 -31.22 3.99 24.39
CA CYS A 13 -30.40 2.96 25.04
C CYS A 13 -30.17 1.73 24.12
N TYR A 14 -31.18 1.30 23.37
CA TYR A 14 -31.03 0.23 22.38
C TYR A 14 -30.12 0.66 21.22
N PHE A 15 -30.23 1.90 20.74
CA PHE A 15 -29.40 2.41 19.65
C PHE A 15 -27.93 2.60 20.07
N LEU A 16 -27.70 3.09 21.31
CA LEU A 16 -26.37 3.21 21.89
C LEU A 16 -25.73 1.84 22.15
N SER A 17 -26.47 0.89 22.72
CA SER A 17 -25.98 -0.48 22.93
C SER A 17 -25.74 -1.23 21.61
N PHE A 18 -26.60 -1.04 20.60
CA PHE A 18 -26.40 -1.58 19.26
C PHE A 18 -25.14 -1.00 18.57
N ASN A 19 -24.88 0.31 18.69
CA ASN A 19 -23.67 0.92 18.14
C ASN A 19 -22.39 0.52 18.89
N LEU A 20 -22.44 0.43 20.22
CA LEU A 20 -21.34 -0.10 21.04
C LEU A 20 -21.03 -1.55 20.69
N TYR A 21 -22.04 -2.38 20.46
CA TYR A 21 -21.86 -3.78 20.08
C TYR A 21 -21.31 -3.93 18.64
N ARG A 22 -21.69 -3.04 17.71
CA ARG A 22 -21.17 -3.02 16.32
C ARG A 22 -19.69 -2.68 16.23
N HIS A 23 -19.20 -1.74 17.05
CA HIS A 23 -17.77 -1.49 17.17
C HIS A 23 -17.02 -2.78 17.49
N THR A 24 -17.54 -3.64 18.38
CA THR A 24 -16.87 -4.91 18.74
C THR A 24 -16.87 -6.00 17.66
N LEU A 25 -17.79 -6.00 16.69
CA LEU A 25 -17.87 -7.02 15.63
C LEU A 25 -17.07 -6.63 14.38
N VAL A 26 -17.19 -5.38 13.94
CA VAL A 26 -16.42 -4.87 12.80
C VAL A 26 -14.93 -4.90 13.14
N GLU A 27 -14.54 -4.43 14.34
CA GLU A 27 -13.14 -4.48 14.81
C GLU A 27 -12.65 -5.92 14.97
N ARG A 28 -13.48 -6.80 15.54
CA ARG A 28 -13.15 -8.24 15.66
C ARG A 28 -12.96 -8.91 14.31
N TYR A 29 -13.75 -8.56 13.30
CA TYR A 29 -13.63 -9.13 11.96
C TYR A 29 -12.57 -8.47 11.09
N ALA A 30 -12.19 -7.23 11.39
CA ALA A 30 -11.05 -6.58 10.76
C ALA A 30 -9.75 -7.36 11.01
N LYS A 31 -9.65 -8.03 12.18
CA LYS A 31 -8.48 -8.86 12.57
C LYS A 31 -7.17 -8.09 12.43
N GLU A 32 -7.18 -6.81 12.80
CA GLU A 32 -6.02 -5.92 12.71
C GLU A 32 -4.79 -6.55 13.38
N ARG A 33 -3.64 -6.43 12.71
CA ARG A 33 -2.38 -6.96 13.21
C ARG A 33 -1.65 -5.88 13.99
N GLU A 34 -1.24 -6.21 15.21
CA GLU A 34 -0.28 -5.39 15.93
C GLU A 34 1.09 -5.55 15.26
N GLN A 35 1.68 -4.43 14.84
CA GLN A 35 2.93 -4.39 14.08
C GLN A 35 3.77 -3.22 14.57
N ALA A 36 5.06 -3.44 14.73
CA ALA A 36 6.02 -2.36 14.92
C ALA A 36 6.02 -1.49 13.64
N ARG A 37 5.95 -0.16 13.83
CA ARG A 37 5.98 0.81 12.74
C ARG A 37 7.23 1.66 12.86
N LEU A 38 8.03 1.68 11.81
CA LEU A 38 9.20 2.57 11.73
C LEU A 38 9.11 3.39 10.44
N PRO A 39 8.97 4.73 10.53
CA PRO A 39 8.84 5.60 9.37
C PRO A 39 9.91 5.36 8.32
N VAL A 40 9.52 5.54 7.05
CA VAL A 40 10.47 5.52 5.93
C VAL A 40 11.46 6.68 6.06
N GLN A 41 12.71 6.42 5.69
CA GLN A 41 13.79 7.39 5.67
C GLN A 41 13.83 8.09 4.31
N ILE A 42 14.07 9.40 4.34
CA ILE A 42 14.37 10.19 3.14
C ILE A 42 15.79 10.74 3.24
N ALA A 43 16.42 11.02 2.10
CA ALA A 43 17.76 11.57 2.09
C ALA A 43 17.81 12.91 2.88
N PRO A 44 18.89 13.16 3.64
CA PRO A 44 19.01 14.38 4.45
C PRO A 44 18.77 15.65 3.63
N GLY A 45 17.93 16.54 4.14
CA GLY A 45 17.63 17.83 3.51
C GLY A 45 16.66 17.78 2.32
N LYS A 46 16.20 16.60 1.89
CA LYS A 46 15.15 16.49 0.89
C LYS A 46 13.76 16.60 1.52
N LYS A 47 12.79 17.07 0.74
CA LYS A 47 11.36 17.07 1.08
C LYS A 47 10.61 16.33 -0.02
N ILE A 48 9.53 15.66 0.35
CA ILE A 48 8.61 15.04 -0.59
C ILE A 48 7.54 16.07 -0.92
N HIS A 49 7.34 16.35 -2.20
CA HIS A 49 6.24 17.19 -2.67
C HIS A 49 5.21 16.31 -3.37
N ILE A 50 4.03 16.20 -2.79
CA ILE A 50 2.90 15.43 -3.32
C ILE A 50 1.77 16.43 -3.61
N SER A 51 1.25 16.42 -4.82
CA SER A 51 0.11 17.25 -5.22
C SER A 51 -1.19 16.70 -4.61
N PRO A 52 -2.26 17.50 -4.49
CA PRO A 52 -3.53 17.00 -4.00
C PRO A 52 -4.21 16.09 -5.05
N GLY A 53 -4.78 14.97 -4.61
CA GLY A 53 -5.56 14.07 -5.47
C GLY A 53 -5.58 12.64 -4.94
N GLU A 54 -6.55 11.83 -5.39
CA GLU A 54 -6.73 10.45 -4.90
C GLU A 54 -5.48 9.58 -5.10
N HIS A 55 -4.81 9.70 -6.26
CA HIS A 55 -3.59 8.95 -6.56
C HIS A 55 -2.44 9.30 -5.61
N SER A 56 -2.31 10.60 -5.36
CA SER A 56 -1.28 11.21 -4.52
C SER A 56 -1.51 10.90 -3.03
N GLU A 57 -2.78 10.85 -2.60
CA GLU A 57 -3.19 10.38 -1.27
C GLU A 57 -2.82 8.91 -1.05
N LEU A 58 -3.00 8.06 -2.07
CA LEU A 58 -2.58 6.65 -1.97
C LEU A 58 -1.06 6.50 -1.94
N ILE A 59 -0.30 7.30 -2.70
CA ILE A 59 1.17 7.38 -2.58
C ILE A 59 1.59 7.76 -1.16
N LYS A 60 0.93 8.77 -0.57
CA LYS A 60 1.17 9.17 0.82
C LYS A 60 0.86 8.01 1.79
N ALA A 61 -0.26 7.31 1.61
CA ALA A 61 -0.59 6.15 2.42
C ALA A 61 0.43 5.01 2.26
N ILE A 62 1.01 4.81 1.08
CA ILE A 62 2.10 3.85 0.88
C ILE A 62 3.32 4.24 1.75
N ILE A 63 3.69 5.51 1.74
CA ILE A 63 4.87 6.04 2.46
C ILE A 63 4.66 6.04 3.98
N GLU A 64 3.46 6.41 4.44
CA GLU A 64 3.16 6.64 5.86
C GLU A 64 2.55 5.42 6.57
N GLU A 65 1.87 4.53 5.84
CA GLU A 65 1.18 3.37 6.43
C GLU A 65 1.76 2.03 5.97
N PHE A 66 1.94 1.82 4.66
CA PHE A 66 2.49 0.55 4.15
C PHE A 66 3.97 0.38 4.53
N ALA A 67 4.82 1.33 4.17
CA ALA A 67 6.26 1.20 4.33
C ALA A 67 6.66 0.98 5.80
N PRO A 68 6.09 1.69 6.79
CA PRO A 68 6.45 1.46 8.19
C PRO A 68 6.09 0.07 8.71
N ARG A 69 5.12 -0.61 8.10
CA ARG A 69 4.67 -1.97 8.49
C ARG A 69 5.43 -3.08 7.78
N TYR A 70 5.71 -2.92 6.49
CA TYR A 70 6.24 -4.00 5.63
C TYR A 70 7.68 -3.80 5.17
N ALA A 71 8.22 -2.60 5.34
CA ALA A 71 9.62 -2.24 5.12
C ALA A 71 10.08 -1.24 6.21
N PRO A 72 9.99 -1.62 7.51
CA PRO A 72 10.27 -0.70 8.61
C PRO A 72 11.68 -0.12 8.50
N GLY A 73 11.80 1.22 8.53
CA GLY A 73 13.08 1.89 8.33
C GLY A 73 13.63 1.83 6.90
N GLY A 74 12.80 1.40 5.94
CA GLY A 74 13.11 1.46 4.53
C GLY A 74 13.44 2.88 4.07
N ILE A 75 14.14 3.00 2.96
CA ILE A 75 14.64 4.25 2.41
C ILE A 75 13.87 4.56 1.13
N LEU A 76 13.20 5.71 1.08
CA LEU A 76 12.50 6.17 -0.10
C LEU A 76 13.52 6.53 -1.18
N ILE A 77 13.37 5.92 -2.35
CA ILE A 77 14.16 6.22 -3.54
C ILE A 77 13.38 7.09 -4.50
N TYR A 78 12.11 6.77 -4.76
CA TYR A 78 11.30 7.46 -5.75
C TYR A 78 9.86 7.60 -5.27
N ALA A 79 9.27 8.77 -5.53
CA ALA A 79 7.83 8.99 -5.46
C ALA A 79 7.44 9.90 -6.63
N GLY A 80 6.75 9.32 -7.62
CA GLY A 80 6.24 10.01 -8.79
C GLY A 80 4.75 10.26 -8.65
N ASP A 81 4.33 11.52 -8.71
CA ASP A 81 2.92 11.89 -8.71
C ASP A 81 2.46 12.19 -10.14
N THR A 82 1.15 12.13 -10.37
CA THR A 82 0.45 12.39 -11.64
C THR A 82 0.54 13.83 -12.16
N GLY A 83 1.12 14.75 -11.39
CA GLY A 83 1.48 16.09 -11.87
C GLY A 83 2.89 16.08 -12.48
N GLU A 84 3.14 16.89 -13.51
CA GLU A 84 4.41 17.00 -14.27
C GLU A 84 5.71 17.28 -13.45
N LYS A 85 5.65 17.21 -12.12
CA LYS A 85 6.78 17.41 -11.21
C LYS A 85 7.09 16.11 -10.48
N LEU A 86 8.33 15.63 -10.67
CA LEU A 86 8.95 14.61 -9.82
C LEU A 86 8.77 14.98 -8.34
N GLY A 87 8.04 14.14 -7.58
CA GLY A 87 7.74 14.38 -6.17
C GLY A 87 8.91 14.13 -5.24
N TYR A 88 9.74 13.13 -5.56
CA TYR A 88 11.03 12.83 -4.93
C TYR A 88 11.82 11.83 -5.79
N PHE A 89 13.15 12.02 -5.93
CA PHE A 89 14.03 11.01 -6.52
C PHE A 89 15.45 11.03 -5.90
N ASP A 90 15.95 9.86 -5.50
CA ASP A 90 17.33 9.58 -5.12
C ASP A 90 18.00 8.67 -6.16
N GLU A 91 18.34 9.27 -7.29
CA GLU A 91 19.05 8.61 -8.38
C GLU A 91 20.40 8.01 -7.94
N GLY A 92 21.10 8.69 -7.04
CA GLY A 92 22.40 8.24 -6.54
C GLY A 92 22.30 6.93 -5.76
N LEU A 93 21.26 6.77 -4.94
CA LEU A 93 21.01 5.50 -4.25
C LEU A 93 20.55 4.41 -5.24
N LEU A 94 19.65 4.73 -6.18
CA LEU A 94 19.18 3.75 -7.15
C LEU A 94 20.33 3.21 -8.03
N ALA A 95 21.23 4.09 -8.48
CA ALA A 95 22.41 3.72 -9.25
C ALA A 95 23.38 2.84 -8.45
N LYS A 96 23.56 3.10 -7.15
CA LYS A 96 24.36 2.24 -6.26
C LYS A 96 23.78 0.83 -6.12
N LEU A 97 22.47 0.67 -6.32
CA LEU A 97 21.77 -0.62 -6.32
C LEU A 97 21.76 -1.28 -7.72
N GLY A 98 22.55 -0.77 -8.67
CA GLY A 98 22.72 -1.34 -10.01
C GLY A 98 21.64 -0.95 -11.02
N VAL A 99 20.76 -0.01 -10.66
CA VAL A 99 19.65 0.41 -11.53
C VAL A 99 19.88 1.85 -12.00
N THR A 100 19.99 2.01 -13.31
CA THR A 100 20.04 3.31 -13.98
C THR A 100 18.86 3.41 -14.93
N VAL A 101 18.05 4.45 -14.77
CA VAL A 101 16.82 4.61 -15.55
C VAL A 101 17.06 5.69 -16.59
N ASP A 102 16.86 5.35 -17.86
CA ASP A 102 16.93 6.33 -18.94
C ASP A 102 15.65 7.17 -19.02
N SER A 103 15.61 8.14 -19.93
CA SER A 103 14.45 9.01 -20.13
C SER A 103 13.20 8.30 -20.69
N HIS A 104 13.29 7.03 -21.08
CA HIS A 104 12.22 6.29 -21.75
C HIS A 104 11.57 5.24 -20.84
N GLY A 105 12.26 4.77 -19.80
CA GLY A 105 11.75 3.84 -18.81
C GLY A 105 10.72 4.47 -17.86
N LYS A 106 9.48 3.99 -17.91
CA LYS A 106 8.44 4.43 -16.96
C LYS A 106 8.64 3.77 -15.58
N MET A 107 9.12 4.57 -14.63
CA MET A 107 9.21 4.21 -13.20
C MET A 107 7.87 3.78 -12.61
N PRO A 108 7.84 2.92 -11.56
CA PRO A 108 6.65 2.73 -10.75
C PRO A 108 6.39 3.97 -9.90
N ASP A 109 5.18 4.11 -9.34
CA ASP A 109 4.80 5.30 -8.57
C ASP A 109 5.65 5.50 -7.32
N VAL A 110 6.02 4.42 -6.62
CA VAL A 110 6.89 4.46 -5.44
C VAL A 110 7.97 3.38 -5.51
N VAL A 111 9.21 3.76 -5.15
CA VAL A 111 10.34 2.82 -4.96
C VAL A 111 10.92 2.99 -3.56
N ILE A 112 11.00 1.89 -2.82
CA ILE A 112 11.57 1.84 -1.47
C ILE A 112 12.64 0.76 -1.42
N TYR A 113 13.84 1.11 -0.93
CA TYR A 113 14.86 0.15 -0.59
C TYR A 113 14.69 -0.29 0.87
N TYR A 114 14.64 -1.59 1.13
CA TYR A 114 14.58 -2.15 2.48
C TYR A 114 15.90 -2.83 2.84
N PRO A 115 16.78 -2.17 3.63
CA PRO A 115 18.13 -2.66 3.89
C PRO A 115 18.17 -4.02 4.60
N ASP A 116 17.30 -4.26 5.59
CA ASP A 116 17.34 -5.47 6.43
C ASP A 116 17.08 -6.77 5.65
N ARG A 117 16.43 -6.67 4.48
CA ARG A 117 16.14 -7.80 3.60
C ARG A 117 16.86 -7.69 2.27
N ASN A 118 17.58 -6.60 2.04
CA ASN A 118 18.21 -6.27 0.78
C ASN A 118 17.21 -6.39 -0.39
N TRP A 119 16.10 -5.64 -0.30
CA TRP A 119 15.02 -5.63 -1.30
C TRP A 119 14.73 -4.22 -1.85
N LEU A 120 14.35 -4.14 -3.12
CA LEU A 120 13.62 -3.01 -3.69
C LEU A 120 12.14 -3.37 -3.81
N LEU A 121 11.30 -2.56 -3.17
CA LEU A 121 9.86 -2.62 -3.33
C LEU A 121 9.46 -1.66 -4.45
N LEU A 122 8.86 -2.20 -5.51
CA LEU A 122 8.33 -1.46 -6.65
C LEU A 122 6.80 -1.43 -6.50
N ILE A 123 6.24 -0.25 -6.27
CA ILE A 123 4.86 -0.11 -5.82
C ILE A 123 4.08 0.77 -6.82
N GLU A 124 2.98 0.23 -7.35
CA GLU A 124 2.00 0.95 -8.18
C GLU A 124 0.79 1.37 -7.33
N SER A 125 0.37 2.62 -7.45
CA SER A 125 -0.76 3.25 -6.77
C SER A 125 -1.99 3.26 -7.69
N VAL A 126 -2.88 2.28 -7.50
CA VAL A 126 -4.03 2.09 -8.37
C VAL A 126 -5.26 2.83 -7.86
N THR A 127 -5.50 4.00 -8.47
CA THR A 127 -6.75 4.74 -8.35
C THR A 127 -7.55 4.71 -9.65
N SER A 128 -6.98 5.25 -10.73
CA SER A 128 -7.54 5.24 -12.09
C SER A 128 -6.64 4.55 -13.13
N HIS A 129 -5.34 4.42 -12.86
CA HIS A 129 -4.39 3.67 -13.68
C HIS A 129 -4.41 2.17 -13.33
N GLY A 130 -3.95 1.30 -14.24
CA GLY A 130 -3.97 -0.16 -14.04
C GLY A 130 -2.93 -0.68 -13.04
N PRO A 131 -3.09 -1.91 -12.52
CA PRO A 131 -2.18 -2.52 -11.54
C PRO A 131 -0.86 -2.99 -12.16
N VAL A 132 -0.01 -3.64 -11.35
CA VAL A 132 1.04 -4.52 -11.88
C VAL A 132 0.36 -5.74 -12.53
N ASP A 133 -0.02 -5.59 -13.79
CA ASP A 133 -0.44 -6.69 -14.66
C ASP A 133 0.76 -7.42 -15.25
N GLY A 134 0.53 -8.48 -16.05
CA GLY A 134 1.61 -9.26 -16.64
C GLY A 134 2.56 -8.43 -17.52
N LYS A 135 2.02 -7.47 -18.28
CA LYS A 135 2.83 -6.59 -19.13
C LYS A 135 3.67 -5.65 -18.29
N ARG A 136 3.06 -4.99 -17.30
CA ARG A 136 3.75 -4.05 -16.41
C ARG A 136 4.81 -4.74 -15.56
N HIS A 137 4.54 -5.97 -15.12
CA HIS A 137 5.52 -6.81 -14.45
C HIS A 137 6.77 -7.03 -15.32
N GLU A 138 6.60 -7.43 -16.59
CA GLU A 138 7.72 -7.59 -17.52
C GLU A 138 8.48 -6.29 -17.78
N GLU A 139 7.78 -5.17 -17.93
CA GLU A 139 8.40 -3.85 -18.10
C GLU A 139 9.28 -3.50 -16.90
N LEU A 140 8.77 -3.66 -15.67
CA LEU A 140 9.52 -3.39 -14.45
C LEU A 140 10.67 -4.38 -14.27
N ALA A 141 10.47 -5.67 -14.59
CA ALA A 141 11.53 -6.67 -14.55
C ALA A 141 12.70 -6.31 -15.49
N ARG A 142 12.40 -5.81 -16.70
CA ARG A 142 13.44 -5.32 -17.63
C ARG A 142 14.10 -4.04 -17.14
N LEU A 143 13.32 -3.10 -16.61
CA LEU A 143 13.84 -1.82 -16.13
C LEU A 143 14.78 -2.00 -14.92
N PHE A 144 14.47 -2.97 -14.04
CA PHE A 144 15.24 -3.26 -12.84
C PHE A 144 16.12 -4.52 -12.96
N GLN A 145 16.37 -5.03 -14.18
CA GLN A 145 17.05 -6.30 -14.41
C GLN A 145 18.47 -6.37 -13.83
N ASN A 146 19.16 -5.23 -13.76
CA ASN A 146 20.53 -5.11 -13.25
C ASN A 146 20.57 -4.82 -11.74
N SER A 147 19.42 -4.86 -11.06
CA SER A 147 19.39 -4.63 -9.62
C SER A 147 20.25 -5.66 -8.89
N SER A 148 21.09 -5.16 -7.98
CA SER A 148 21.92 -6.00 -7.11
C SER A 148 21.17 -6.58 -5.91
N VAL A 149 19.87 -6.29 -5.79
CA VAL A 149 19.03 -6.62 -4.63
C VAL A 149 17.72 -7.28 -5.09
N GLY A 150 17.03 -7.97 -4.18
CA GLY A 150 15.79 -8.68 -4.54
C GLY A 150 14.67 -7.70 -4.89
N ILE A 151 13.85 -8.01 -5.90
CA ILE A 151 12.71 -7.17 -6.30
C ILE A 151 11.42 -7.72 -5.70
N VAL A 152 10.60 -6.83 -5.14
CA VAL A 152 9.25 -7.12 -4.66
C VAL A 152 8.27 -6.20 -5.37
N TYR A 153 7.35 -6.78 -6.13
CA TYR A 153 6.29 -6.06 -6.82
C TYR A 153 5.06 -5.92 -5.93
N VAL A 154 4.55 -4.70 -5.80
CA VAL A 154 3.38 -4.40 -4.98
C VAL A 154 2.39 -3.58 -5.79
N THR A 155 1.12 -3.97 -5.77
CA THR A 155 0.03 -3.11 -6.20
C THR A 155 -0.73 -2.62 -4.96
N ALA A 156 -0.85 -1.32 -4.80
CA ALA A 156 -1.61 -0.69 -3.74
C ALA A 156 -2.96 -0.21 -4.27
N PHE A 157 -4.03 -0.44 -3.50
CA PHE A 157 -5.36 0.07 -3.78
C PHE A 157 -5.86 0.87 -2.56
N PRO A 158 -6.78 1.84 -2.76
CA PRO A 158 -7.39 2.52 -1.62
C PRO A 158 -8.28 1.59 -0.80
N ASN A 159 -8.96 0.64 -1.46
CA ASN A 159 -9.84 -0.34 -0.81
C ASN A 159 -10.07 -1.59 -1.67
N ARG A 160 -10.63 -2.63 -1.06
CA ARG A 160 -10.95 -3.91 -1.74
C ARG A 160 -11.99 -3.78 -2.85
N SER A 161 -12.88 -2.79 -2.80
CA SER A 161 -13.89 -2.57 -3.85
C SER A 161 -13.27 -2.08 -5.15
N VAL A 162 -12.22 -1.24 -5.09
CA VAL A 162 -11.43 -0.85 -6.26
C VAL A 162 -10.61 -2.05 -6.74
N MET A 163 -9.93 -2.75 -5.83
CA MET A 163 -9.14 -3.96 -6.15
C MET A 163 -9.95 -5.00 -6.92
N ALA A 164 -11.20 -5.26 -6.53
CA ALA A 164 -12.06 -6.27 -7.16
C ALA A 164 -12.24 -6.07 -8.67
N ARG A 165 -12.20 -4.82 -9.15
CA ARG A 165 -12.31 -4.48 -10.58
C ARG A 165 -11.11 -4.95 -11.40
N TYR A 166 -9.96 -5.10 -10.74
CA TYR A 166 -8.69 -5.45 -11.37
C TYR A 166 -8.23 -6.88 -11.04
N LEU A 167 -8.97 -7.62 -10.21
CA LEU A 167 -8.56 -8.93 -9.68
C LEU A 167 -8.12 -9.91 -10.78
N GLY A 168 -8.81 -9.90 -11.93
CA GLY A 168 -8.53 -10.81 -13.04
C GLY A 168 -7.26 -10.52 -13.84
N VAL A 169 -6.61 -9.37 -13.62
CA VAL A 169 -5.41 -8.95 -14.38
C VAL A 169 -4.17 -8.76 -13.51
N ILE A 170 -4.28 -8.86 -12.19
CA ILE A 170 -3.13 -8.75 -11.27
C ILE A 170 -2.16 -9.90 -11.54
N ALA A 171 -0.88 -9.58 -11.75
CA ALA A 171 0.14 -10.58 -12.04
C ALA A 171 0.37 -11.52 -10.85
N TRP A 172 0.63 -12.79 -11.15
CA TRP A 172 1.17 -13.73 -10.17
C TRP A 172 2.54 -13.30 -9.66
N GLU A 173 2.97 -13.88 -8.55
CA GLU A 173 4.23 -13.58 -7.87
C GLU A 173 4.35 -12.16 -7.31
N THR A 174 3.24 -11.42 -7.29
CA THR A 174 3.17 -10.07 -6.72
C THR A 174 2.50 -10.04 -5.35
N LYS A 175 2.56 -8.87 -4.70
CA LYS A 175 1.83 -8.54 -3.48
C LYS A 175 0.76 -7.49 -3.78
N VAL A 176 -0.32 -7.53 -3.01
CA VAL A 176 -1.35 -6.49 -3.03
C VAL A 176 -1.56 -5.96 -1.62
N TRP A 177 -1.61 -4.63 -1.51
CA TRP A 177 -1.93 -3.92 -0.28
C TRP A 177 -3.17 -3.05 -0.48
N VAL A 178 -3.98 -2.92 0.57
CA VAL A 178 -5.19 -2.08 0.56
C VAL A 178 -5.11 -1.10 1.73
N ALA A 179 -5.28 0.19 1.43
CA ALA A 179 -5.10 1.25 2.43
C ALA A 179 -6.16 1.21 3.55
N ASP A 180 -7.36 0.73 3.24
CA ASP A 180 -8.46 0.56 4.20
C ASP A 180 -8.32 -0.63 5.17
N ALA A 181 -7.33 -1.50 4.95
CA ALA A 181 -6.96 -2.58 5.88
C ALA A 181 -5.41 -2.69 5.96
N PRO A 182 -4.74 -1.65 6.49
CA PRO A 182 -3.31 -1.42 6.26
C PRO A 182 -2.41 -2.47 6.91
N SER A 183 -2.88 -3.17 7.95
CA SER A 183 -2.15 -4.25 8.63
C SER A 183 -2.22 -5.61 7.93
N HIS A 184 -2.91 -5.68 6.79
CA HIS A 184 -3.00 -6.89 5.96
C HIS A 184 -2.26 -6.74 4.65
N LEU A 185 -1.70 -7.86 4.16
CA LEU A 185 -1.04 -7.96 2.87
C LEU A 185 -1.50 -9.23 2.17
N ILE A 186 -1.86 -9.10 0.89
CA ILE A 186 -2.33 -10.21 0.06
C ILE A 186 -1.15 -10.65 -0.81
N HIS A 187 -0.95 -11.96 -0.94
CA HIS A 187 0.01 -12.52 -1.88
C HIS A 187 -0.69 -13.26 -3.00
N PHE A 188 -0.39 -12.87 -4.24
CA PHE A 188 -0.82 -13.58 -5.43
C PHE A 188 0.21 -14.65 -5.81
N ASN A 189 0.41 -15.65 -4.96
CA ASN A 189 1.11 -16.89 -5.32
C ASN A 189 0.94 -17.97 -4.24
N GLY A 190 1.37 -19.19 -4.59
CA GLY A 190 1.13 -20.44 -3.86
C GLY A 190 1.98 -20.72 -2.61
N GLU A 191 2.52 -21.94 -2.55
CA GLU A 191 2.76 -22.77 -1.36
C GLU A 191 3.65 -22.19 -0.25
N ARG A 192 4.42 -21.14 -0.55
CA ARG A 192 5.33 -20.48 0.39
C ARG A 192 4.65 -20.03 1.71
N PHE A 193 3.32 -19.87 1.70
CA PHE A 193 2.55 -19.40 2.85
C PHE A 193 1.38 -20.33 3.24
N LEU A 194 1.39 -21.61 2.83
CA LEU A 194 0.35 -22.56 3.24
C LEU A 194 0.57 -23.02 4.69
N GLY A 195 -0.37 -22.67 5.57
CA GLY A 195 -0.38 -23.07 6.97
C GLY A 195 -1.49 -22.37 7.76
N PRO A 196 -1.83 -22.84 8.97
CA PRO A 196 -2.77 -22.13 9.85
C PRO A 196 -2.21 -20.76 10.28
N TYR A 197 -3.12 -19.79 10.49
CA TYR A 197 -2.81 -18.46 11.05
C TYR A 197 -2.64 -18.49 12.56
#